data_AF-A0A2V6NL50-F1
#
_entry.id   AF-A0A2V6NL50-F1
#
_cell.length_a   1.000
_cell.length_b   1.000
_cell.length_c   1.000
_cell.angle_alpha   90.00
_cell.angle_beta   90.00
_cell.angle_gamma   90.00
#
_symmetry.space_group_name_H-M   'P 1'
#
loop_
_entity.id
_entity.type
_entity.pdbx_description
1 polymer ?
#
loop_
_entity_poly.entity_id
_entity_poly.type
_entity_poly.pdbx_seq_one_letter_code
_entity_poly.pdbx_strand_id
1 'polypeptide(L)'
;MSAGACSRGHAREASRSGWPLPRTRDLLFSSLSLGERWTRSASEGKELLASEFGAGIGARDAKLVAATTILGHCTRCAAHIAAVVIILVIVSCANLAPPPEVSPTLISNARPDHVDAEQLQNGRRLFLSHCLECHTLPPVSKYSRNEWPHLVSRMSGRANLSASEQAAIVAYLRAASLTRQ
;
A
#
# COMPACT_ATOMS: atom_id res chain seq x y z
N MET A 1 10.76 43.18 -53.36
CA MET A 1 10.56 41.84 -53.97
C MET A 1 9.94 40.93 -52.93
N SER A 2 8.65 40.64 -53.10
CA SER A 2 7.88 39.73 -52.25
C SER A 2 7.96 38.30 -52.80
N ALA A 3 8.29 37.37 -51.92
CA ALA A 3 7.99 35.94 -51.99
C ALA A 3 7.96 35.49 -50.52
N GLY A 4 6.94 34.88 -49.93
CA GLY A 4 5.88 34.05 -50.48
C GLY A 4 6.27 32.58 -50.30
N ALA A 5 5.96 31.97 -49.15
CA ALA A 5 5.76 30.52 -49.05
C ALA A 5 5.18 30.08 -47.67
N CYS A 6 3.94 29.60 -47.74
CA CYS A 6 3.31 28.50 -47.00
C CYS A 6 3.47 28.37 -45.47
N SER A 7 2.45 28.89 -44.79
CA SER A 7 1.86 28.25 -43.61
C SER A 7 1.26 26.89 -43.99
N ARG A 8 1.65 25.82 -43.28
CA ARG A 8 0.93 24.55 -43.25
C ARG A 8 1.13 23.91 -41.88
N GLY A 9 0.01 23.70 -41.19
CA GLY A 9 -0.01 23.30 -39.80
C GLY A 9 0.36 21.84 -39.58
N HIS A 10 0.72 21.55 -38.33
CA HIS A 10 0.47 20.25 -37.74
C HIS A 10 -0.32 20.46 -36.46
N ALA A 11 -1.59 20.07 -36.56
CA ALA A 11 -2.47 19.87 -35.44
C ALA A 11 -1.84 18.88 -34.46
N ARG A 12 -2.09 19.14 -33.18
CA ARG A 12 -1.78 18.28 -32.05
C ARG A 12 -2.59 16.98 -32.19
N GLU A 13 -1.94 15.88 -32.53
CA GLU A 13 -2.51 14.54 -32.34
C GLU A 13 -1.98 13.98 -31.02
N ALA A 14 -2.67 14.32 -29.93
CA ALA A 14 -2.49 13.64 -28.65
C ALA A 14 -3.04 12.21 -28.81
N SER A 15 -2.16 11.26 -29.17
CA SER A 15 -2.48 9.85 -29.15
C SER A 15 -2.72 9.42 -27.70
N ARG A 16 -4.00 9.44 -27.34
CA ARG A 16 -4.55 8.84 -26.13
C ARG A 16 -4.40 7.33 -26.29
N SER A 17 -3.29 6.76 -25.83
CA SER A 17 -3.18 5.33 -25.57
C SER A 17 -4.07 5.01 -24.37
N GLY A 18 -5.36 4.80 -24.63
CA GLY A 18 -6.32 4.28 -23.68
C GLY A 18 -5.90 2.87 -23.28
N TRP A 19 -5.48 2.73 -22.04
CA TRP A 19 -5.28 1.42 -21.43
C TRP A 19 -6.64 0.72 -21.34
N PRO A 20 -6.82 -0.46 -21.95
CA PRO A 20 -8.06 -1.20 -21.83
C PRO A 20 -8.18 -1.71 -20.39
N LEU A 21 -9.07 -1.11 -19.61
CA LEU A 21 -9.52 -1.68 -18.35
C LEU A 21 -10.27 -3.00 -18.66
N PRO A 22 -9.89 -4.14 -18.07
CA PRO A 22 -10.65 -5.37 -18.22
C PRO A 22 -12.03 -5.20 -17.56
N ARG A 23 -13.06 -5.45 -18.37
CA ARG A 23 -14.48 -5.42 -17.98
C ARG A 23 -14.73 -6.52 -16.95
N THR A 24 -15.04 -6.12 -15.71
CA THR A 24 -15.42 -7.00 -14.60
C THR A 24 -16.83 -7.56 -14.81
N ARG A 25 -16.97 -8.51 -15.72
CA ARG A 25 -18.15 -9.36 -15.91
C ARG A 25 -17.58 -10.51 -16.74
N ASP A 26 -17.44 -11.69 -16.14
CA ASP A 26 -17.27 -13.01 -16.80
C ASP A 26 -16.59 -14.07 -15.90
N LEU A 27 -16.38 -13.82 -14.60
CA LEU A 27 -15.94 -14.85 -13.65
C LEU A 27 -17.08 -15.52 -12.85
N LEU A 28 -18.34 -15.37 -13.28
CA LEU A 28 -19.51 -15.97 -12.61
C LEU A 28 -20.02 -17.28 -13.24
N PHE A 29 -19.31 -17.89 -14.20
CA PHE A 29 -19.84 -19.04 -14.96
C PHE A 29 -18.96 -20.31 -15.00
N SER A 30 -18.15 -20.57 -13.96
CA SER A 30 -17.33 -21.82 -13.89
C SER A 30 -17.50 -22.67 -12.63
N SER A 31 -18.54 -22.47 -11.82
CA SER A 31 -18.77 -23.30 -10.61
C SER A 31 -19.96 -24.26 -10.69
N LEU A 32 -20.71 -24.33 -11.80
CA LEU A 32 -21.93 -25.16 -11.85
C LEU A 32 -21.76 -26.60 -12.36
N SER A 33 -20.55 -27.07 -12.71
CA SER A 33 -20.41 -28.43 -13.29
C SER A 33 -19.73 -29.49 -12.40
N LEU A 34 -19.34 -29.17 -11.16
CA LEU A 34 -18.78 -30.16 -10.22
C LEU A 34 -19.73 -30.54 -9.06
N GLY A 35 -20.94 -29.98 -9.00
CA GLY A 35 -21.92 -30.26 -7.93
C GLY A 35 -22.86 -31.44 -8.22
N GLU A 36 -23.06 -31.82 -9.49
CA GLU A 36 -24.15 -32.72 -9.89
C GLU A 36 -23.80 -34.22 -9.79
N ARG A 37 -22.54 -34.59 -9.54
CA ARG A 37 -22.10 -36.00 -9.54
C ARG A 37 -22.11 -36.65 -8.14
N TRP A 38 -22.14 -35.85 -7.08
CA TRP A 38 -21.98 -36.34 -5.70
C TRP A 38 -23.30 -36.55 -4.95
N THR A 39 -24.45 -36.60 -5.63
CA THR A 39 -25.75 -36.80 -4.95
C THR A 39 -26.41 -38.15 -5.26
N ARG A 40 -25.85 -38.97 -6.17
CA ARG A 40 -26.39 -40.32 -6.46
C ARG A 40 -25.77 -41.48 -5.69
N SER A 41 -24.61 -41.29 -5.05
CA SER A 41 -23.88 -42.42 -4.42
C SER A 41 -24.22 -42.65 -2.94
N ALA A 42 -25.09 -41.83 -2.34
CA ALA A 42 -25.34 -41.85 -0.89
C ALA A 42 -26.72 -42.42 -0.49
N SER A 43 -27.46 -43.04 -1.41
CA SER A 43 -28.80 -43.57 -1.11
C SER A 43 -28.90 -45.10 -0.97
N GLU A 44 -27.82 -45.88 -1.16
CA GLU A 44 -27.91 -47.36 -1.20
C GLU A 44 -27.21 -48.10 -0.05
N GLY A 45 -26.89 -47.44 1.06
CA GLY A 45 -26.07 -48.05 2.13
C GLY A 45 -26.64 -48.00 3.55
N LYS A 46 -27.96 -47.90 3.76
CA LYS A 46 -28.55 -47.73 5.12
C LYS A 46 -29.33 -48.91 5.68
N GLU A 47 -29.36 -50.05 4.99
CA GLU A 47 -30.15 -51.21 5.42
C GLU A 47 -29.24 -52.33 5.91
N LEU A 48 -28.46 -52.14 7.00
CA LEU A 48 -27.82 -53.28 7.69
C LEU A 48 -27.30 -53.07 9.11
N LEU A 49 -27.59 -51.96 9.81
CA LEU A 49 -27.17 -51.81 11.22
C LEU A 49 -28.30 -51.26 12.09
N ALA A 50 -29.44 -51.96 12.07
CA ALA A 50 -30.47 -51.84 13.11
C ALA A 50 -30.46 -53.13 13.94
N SER A 51 -29.42 -53.33 14.72
CA SER A 51 -29.39 -54.32 15.79
C SER A 51 -28.39 -53.84 16.83
N GLU A 52 -28.84 -53.81 18.08
CA GLU A 52 -28.05 -53.55 19.29
C GLU A 52 -27.58 -52.10 19.46
N PHE A 53 -28.41 -51.26 20.10
CA PHE A 53 -28.06 -50.50 21.31
C PHE A 53 -29.25 -49.61 21.69
N GLY A 54 -30.11 -50.14 22.55
CA GLY A 54 -31.07 -49.33 23.30
C GLY A 54 -30.42 -48.77 24.55
N ALA A 55 -30.44 -47.45 24.72
CA ALA A 55 -30.69 -46.76 25.99
C ALA A 55 -30.56 -45.25 25.76
N GLY A 56 -31.54 -44.50 26.28
CA GLY A 56 -31.80 -43.12 25.92
C GLY A 56 -30.67 -42.13 26.22
N ILE A 57 -30.38 -41.30 25.22
CA ILE A 57 -29.79 -39.97 25.41
C ILE A 57 -30.95 -39.01 25.17
N GLY A 58 -31.34 -38.27 26.22
CA GLY A 58 -32.54 -37.45 26.20
C GLY A 58 -32.41 -36.33 25.17
N ALA A 59 -33.51 -35.97 24.51
CA ALA A 59 -33.61 -34.82 23.61
C ALA A 59 -33.19 -33.46 24.24
N ARG A 60 -32.92 -33.44 25.55
CA ARG A 60 -32.39 -32.30 26.32
C ARG A 60 -30.87 -32.13 26.13
N ASP A 61 -30.14 -33.21 25.89
CA ASP A 61 -28.67 -33.22 25.77
C ASP A 61 -28.21 -32.74 24.38
N ALA A 62 -28.99 -33.03 23.34
CA ALA A 62 -28.72 -32.57 21.97
C ALA A 62 -28.77 -31.03 21.82
N LYS A 63 -29.67 -30.35 22.56
CA LYS A 63 -29.74 -28.87 22.55
C LYS A 63 -28.53 -28.22 23.22
N LEU A 64 -27.94 -28.86 24.23
CA LEU A 64 -26.77 -28.35 24.93
C LEU A 64 -25.48 -28.49 24.10
N VAL A 65 -25.35 -29.59 23.36
CA VAL A 65 -24.22 -29.84 22.44
C VAL A 65 -24.28 -28.94 21.19
N ALA A 66 -25.48 -28.66 20.66
CA ALA A 66 -25.66 -27.71 19.57
C ALA A 66 -25.39 -26.25 19.99
N ALA A 67 -25.77 -25.85 21.21
CA ALA A 67 -25.51 -24.51 21.72
C ALA A 67 -24.01 -24.25 21.98
N THR A 68 -23.29 -25.24 22.51
CA THR A 68 -21.84 -25.13 22.79
C THR A 68 -20.98 -25.11 21.51
N THR A 69 -21.41 -25.78 20.45
CA THR A 69 -20.75 -25.69 19.14
C THR A 69 -20.98 -24.33 18.47
N ILE A 70 -22.19 -23.75 18.52
CA ILE A 70 -22.47 -22.43 17.92
C ILE A 70 -21.70 -21.31 18.66
N LEU A 71 -21.72 -21.29 19.99
CA LEU A 71 -20.94 -20.30 20.77
C LEU A 71 -19.43 -20.43 20.51
N GLY A 72 -18.92 -21.65 20.33
CA GLY A 72 -17.51 -21.91 20.01
C GLY A 72 -17.09 -21.56 18.59
N HIS A 73 -18.01 -21.51 17.62
CA HIS A 73 -17.75 -21.04 16.26
C HIS A 73 -17.76 -19.50 16.20
N CYS A 74 -18.66 -18.84 16.94
CA CYS A 74 -18.68 -17.37 17.03
C CYS A 74 -17.40 -16.80 17.68
N THR A 75 -16.88 -17.43 18.73
CA THR A 75 -15.65 -16.96 19.41
C THR A 75 -14.40 -17.22 18.57
N ARG A 76 -14.32 -18.34 17.83
CA ARG A 76 -13.24 -18.61 16.88
C ARG A 76 -13.25 -17.67 15.69
N CYS A 77 -14.43 -17.37 15.12
CA CYS A 77 -14.56 -16.37 14.05
C CYS A 77 -14.15 -14.98 14.54
N ALA A 78 -14.59 -14.57 15.73
CA ALA A 78 -14.20 -13.28 16.32
C ALA A 78 -12.68 -13.20 16.56
N ALA A 79 -12.05 -14.27 17.06
CA ALA A 79 -10.61 -14.33 17.26
C ALA A 79 -9.83 -14.27 15.94
N HIS A 80 -10.28 -14.97 14.90
CA HIS A 80 -9.66 -14.91 13.57
C HIS A 80 -9.82 -13.54 12.92
N ILE A 81 -11.00 -12.92 13.01
CA ILE A 81 -11.23 -11.56 12.52
C ILE A 81 -10.34 -10.56 13.25
N ALA A 82 -10.27 -10.65 14.59
CA ALA A 82 -9.40 -9.80 15.39
C ALA A 82 -7.91 -9.98 15.00
N ALA A 83 -7.45 -11.22 14.84
CA ALA A 83 -6.09 -11.52 14.41
C ALA A 83 -5.79 -10.94 13.01
N VAL A 84 -6.70 -11.07 12.05
CA VAL A 84 -6.56 -10.49 10.71
C VAL A 84 -6.50 -8.96 10.77
N VAL A 85 -7.38 -8.31 11.55
CA VAL A 85 -7.35 -6.85 11.73
C VAL A 85 -6.03 -6.41 12.36
N ILE A 86 -5.55 -7.09 13.40
CA ILE A 86 -4.26 -6.80 14.04
C ILE A 86 -3.11 -6.94 13.02
N ILE A 87 -3.10 -8.01 12.22
CA ILE A 87 -2.07 -8.22 11.19
C ILE A 87 -2.13 -7.10 10.13
N LEU A 88 -3.32 -6.72 9.66
CA LEU A 88 -3.50 -5.63 8.69
C LEU A 88 -2.99 -4.29 9.25
N VAL A 89 -3.26 -4.01 10.53
CA VAL A 89 -2.77 -2.80 11.21
C VAL A 89 -1.24 -2.82 11.32
N ILE A 90 -0.64 -3.94 11.70
CA ILE A 90 0.82 -4.08 11.81
C ILE A 90 1.49 -3.88 10.43
N VAL A 91 0.96 -4.47 9.37
CA VAL A 91 1.50 -4.33 8.01
C VAL A 91 1.35 -2.90 7.48
N SER A 92 0.27 -2.20 7.82
CA SER A 92 0.06 -0.81 7.42
C SER A 92 1.08 0.16 8.04
N CYS A 93 1.51 -0.09 9.28
CA CYS A 93 2.48 0.77 9.97
C CYS A 93 3.93 0.53 9.51
N ALA A 94 4.26 -0.68 9.04
CA ALA A 94 5.62 -1.05 8.65
C ALA A 94 6.17 -0.29 7.42
N ASN A 95 5.31 0.40 6.66
CA ASN A 95 5.69 1.11 5.43
C ASN A 95 5.97 2.62 5.63
N LEU A 96 5.87 3.16 6.84
CA LEU A 96 6.23 4.55 7.11
C LEU A 96 7.69 4.64 7.60
N ALA A 97 8.64 4.67 6.67
CA ALA A 97 10.02 5.04 6.99
C ALA A 97 10.12 6.57 7.10
N PRO A 98 10.35 7.15 8.30
CA PRO A 98 10.53 8.59 8.42
C PRO A 98 11.83 9.04 7.73
N PRO A 99 11.90 10.29 7.25
CA PRO A 99 13.13 10.85 6.69
C PRO A 99 14.29 10.75 7.69
N PRO A 100 15.53 10.46 7.23
CA PRO A 100 16.69 10.28 8.10
C PRO A 100 16.88 11.43 9.07
N GLU A 101 17.16 11.12 10.33
CA GLU A 101 17.54 12.14 11.31
C GLU A 101 18.93 12.68 11.00
N VAL A 102 19.24 13.90 11.47
CA VAL A 102 20.58 14.48 11.32
C VAL A 102 21.52 13.77 12.30
N SER A 103 22.15 12.70 11.80
CA SER A 103 23.13 11.89 12.50
C SER A 103 24.57 12.30 12.11
N PRO A 104 25.60 11.86 12.86
CA PRO A 104 27.00 12.08 12.48
C PRO A 104 27.33 11.59 11.07
N THR A 105 26.72 10.48 10.62
CA THR A 105 26.87 9.96 9.26
C THR A 105 26.29 10.93 8.23
N LEU A 106 25.11 11.50 8.49
CA LEU A 106 24.48 12.48 7.59
C LEU A 106 25.32 13.77 7.51
N ILE A 107 25.87 14.23 8.63
CA ILE A 107 26.79 15.38 8.68
C ILE A 107 28.06 15.09 7.87
N SER A 108 28.62 13.88 7.98
CA SER A 108 29.78 13.46 7.17
C SER A 108 29.46 13.49 5.67
N ASN A 109 28.29 13.01 5.27
CA ASN A 109 27.81 13.05 3.88
C ASN A 109 27.66 14.49 3.36
N ALA A 110 27.40 15.46 4.22
CA ALA A 110 27.22 16.87 3.85
C ALA A 110 28.53 17.66 3.73
N ARG A 111 29.65 17.09 4.20
CA ARG A 111 30.98 17.76 4.20
C ARG A 111 31.42 18.32 2.84
N PRO A 112 31.24 17.62 1.70
CA PRO A 112 31.62 18.16 0.39
C PRO A 112 30.86 19.43 -0.01
N ASP A 113 29.72 19.69 0.62
CA ASP A 113 28.87 20.84 0.33
C ASP A 113 29.03 21.98 1.35
N HIS A 114 29.96 21.83 2.30
CA HIS A 114 30.21 22.79 3.38
C HIS A 114 28.95 23.14 4.21
N VAL A 115 28.05 22.16 4.39
CA VAL A 115 26.82 22.33 5.15
C VAL A 115 27.02 21.78 6.56
N ASP A 116 26.68 22.60 7.57
CA ASP A 116 26.77 22.23 8.98
C ASP A 116 25.51 21.50 9.51
N ALA A 117 25.58 21.05 10.76
CA ALA A 117 24.47 20.32 11.39
C ALA A 117 23.21 21.18 11.58
N GLU A 118 23.33 22.48 11.83
CA GLU A 118 22.21 23.38 12.04
C GLU A 118 21.44 23.60 10.73
N GLN A 119 22.17 23.83 9.65
CA GLN A 119 21.62 23.96 8.30
C GLN A 119 20.91 22.67 7.87
N LEU A 120 21.47 21.50 8.18
CA LEU A 120 20.82 20.21 7.91
C LEU A 120 19.53 20.03 8.72
N GLN A 121 19.51 20.43 9.99
CA GLN A 121 18.31 20.37 10.81
C GLN A 121 17.22 21.30 10.29
N ASN A 122 17.60 22.51 9.89
CA ASN A 122 16.67 23.45 9.26
C ASN A 122 16.09 22.87 7.96
N GLY A 123 16.94 22.31 7.09
CA GLY A 123 16.51 21.66 5.85
C GLY A 123 15.57 20.48 6.08
N ARG A 124 15.85 19.62 7.07
CA ARG A 124 14.96 18.51 7.47
C ARG A 124 13.61 19.01 7.95
N ARG A 125 13.58 20.03 8.80
CA ARG A 125 12.35 20.63 9.31
C ARG A 125 11.49 21.18 8.18
N LEU A 126 12.09 21.94 7.27
CA LEU A 126 11.40 22.51 6.11
C LEU A 126 10.87 21.43 5.16
N PHE A 127 11.64 20.36 4.94
CA PHE A 127 11.19 19.22 4.14
C PHE A 127 9.96 18.55 4.75
N LEU A 128 9.97 18.32 6.06
CA LEU A 128 8.82 17.74 6.77
C LEU A 128 7.62 18.68 6.81
N SER A 129 7.82 20.00 6.98
CA SER A 129 6.71 20.94 7.08
C SER A 129 6.06 21.21 5.74
N HIS A 130 6.83 21.50 4.68
CA HIS A 130 6.27 21.91 3.39
C HIS A 130 5.93 20.74 2.47
N CYS A 131 6.75 19.68 2.44
CA CYS A 131 6.57 18.63 1.43
C CYS A 131 5.52 17.57 1.83
N LEU A 132 5.04 17.57 3.07
CA LEU A 132 3.92 16.73 3.54
C LEU A 132 2.54 17.37 3.38
N GLU A 133 2.46 18.66 3.04
CA GLU A 133 1.18 19.37 3.00
C GLU A 133 0.24 18.89 1.89
N CYS A 134 0.81 18.45 0.76
CA CYS A 134 0.02 18.11 -0.43
C CYS A 134 -0.03 16.61 -0.74
N HIS A 135 1.00 15.85 -0.38
CA HIS A 135 1.06 14.40 -0.58
C HIS A 135 2.11 13.75 0.33
N THR A 136 2.13 12.41 0.39
CA THR A 136 3.13 11.66 1.14
C THR A 136 4.56 11.95 0.64
N LEU A 137 5.53 11.92 1.56
CA LEU A 137 6.94 12.12 1.19
C LEU A 137 7.48 10.93 0.40
N PRO A 138 8.23 11.18 -0.68
CA PRO A 138 9.03 10.14 -1.29
C PRO A 138 10.14 9.69 -0.33
N PRO A 139 10.50 8.39 -0.30
CA PRO A 139 11.67 7.93 0.41
C PRO A 139 12.92 8.68 -0.06
N VAL A 140 13.75 9.14 0.88
CA VAL A 140 14.92 9.99 0.55
C VAL A 140 15.99 9.22 -0.24
N SER A 141 16.04 7.90 -0.06
CA SER A 141 16.91 6.98 -0.81
C SER A 141 16.42 6.68 -2.23
N LYS A 142 15.20 7.09 -2.59
CA LYS A 142 14.61 6.80 -3.91
C LYS A 142 15.30 7.57 -5.05
N TYR A 143 15.83 8.75 -4.77
CA TYR A 143 16.49 9.61 -5.74
C TYR A 143 17.92 9.89 -5.32
N SER A 144 18.81 9.99 -6.30
CA SER A 144 20.22 10.28 -6.08
C SER A 144 20.45 11.73 -5.67
N ARG A 145 21.62 11.99 -5.08
CA ARG A 145 22.11 13.34 -4.73
C ARG A 145 21.94 14.37 -5.86
N ASN A 146 22.11 13.97 -7.11
CA ASN A 146 22.09 14.92 -8.23
C ASN A 146 20.66 15.16 -8.77
N GLU A 147 19.70 14.30 -8.45
CA GLU A 147 18.31 14.44 -8.89
C GLU A 147 17.49 15.35 -7.98
N TRP A 148 17.82 15.37 -6.68
CA TRP A 148 17.09 16.16 -5.67
C TRP A 148 16.96 17.66 -6.00
N PRO A 149 18.01 18.38 -6.44
CA PRO A 149 17.89 19.79 -6.80
C PRO A 149 16.81 20.05 -7.86
N HIS A 150 16.75 19.22 -8.89
CA HIS A 150 15.77 19.35 -9.96
C HIS A 150 14.35 19.03 -9.45
N LEU A 151 14.19 18.00 -8.62
CA LEU A 151 12.89 17.62 -8.06
C LEU A 151 12.30 18.71 -7.15
N VAL A 152 13.12 19.24 -6.23
CA VAL A 152 12.68 20.32 -5.33
C VAL A 152 12.36 21.58 -6.13
N SER A 153 13.14 21.89 -7.17
CA SER A 153 12.86 23.03 -8.06
C SER A 153 11.50 22.93 -8.75
N ARG A 154 11.07 21.73 -9.18
CA ARG A 154 9.72 21.57 -9.76
C ARG A 154 8.60 21.75 -8.74
N MET A 155 8.88 21.51 -7.45
CA MET A 155 7.88 21.62 -6.38
C MET A 155 7.90 22.99 -5.68
N SER A 156 8.98 23.77 -5.77
CA SER A 156 9.14 25.00 -4.97
C SER A 156 8.01 25.99 -5.17
N GLY A 157 7.57 26.21 -6.43
CA GLY A 157 6.42 27.08 -6.71
C GLY A 157 5.07 26.53 -6.22
N ARG A 158 4.93 25.21 -6.05
CA ARG A 158 3.69 24.58 -5.55
C ARG A 158 3.64 24.52 -4.04
N ALA A 159 4.79 24.32 -3.41
CA ALA A 159 4.97 24.29 -1.96
C ALA A 159 5.28 25.68 -1.36
N ASN A 160 5.19 26.74 -2.19
CA ASN A 160 5.45 28.13 -1.82
C ASN A 160 6.81 28.34 -1.09
N LEU A 161 7.86 27.69 -1.60
CA LEU A 161 9.21 27.79 -1.03
C LEU A 161 9.93 29.04 -1.53
N SER A 162 10.53 29.78 -0.61
CA SER A 162 11.55 30.78 -0.94
C SER A 162 12.84 30.13 -1.45
N ALA A 163 13.70 30.91 -2.08
CA ALA A 163 14.97 30.42 -2.61
C ALA A 163 15.89 29.85 -1.50
N SER A 164 15.88 30.45 -0.31
CA SER A 164 16.66 29.98 0.85
C SER A 164 16.10 28.68 1.42
N GLU A 165 14.78 28.55 1.52
CA GLU A 165 14.13 27.31 1.98
C GLU A 165 14.37 26.16 1.00
N GLN A 166 14.25 26.43 -0.30
CA GLN A 166 14.60 25.47 -1.35
C GLN A 166 16.05 25.01 -1.22
N ALA A 167 17.00 25.93 -1.03
CA ALA A 167 18.41 25.58 -0.87
C ALA A 167 18.66 24.72 0.39
N ALA A 168 18.02 25.06 1.52
CA ALA A 168 18.14 24.31 2.76
C ALA A 168 17.58 22.88 2.62
N ILE A 169 16.41 22.72 1.99
CA ILE A 169 15.82 21.40 1.71
C ILE A 169 16.74 20.59 0.81
N VAL A 170 17.27 21.18 -0.26
CA VAL A 170 18.18 20.51 -1.20
C VAL A 170 19.46 20.06 -0.50
N ALA A 171 20.05 20.90 0.35
CA ALA A 171 21.24 20.55 1.13
C ALA A 171 21.00 19.32 2.00
N TYR A 172 19.88 19.28 2.73
CA TYR A 172 19.49 18.11 3.52
C TYR A 172 19.29 16.86 2.66
N LEU A 173 18.50 16.93 1.59
CA LEU A 173 18.17 15.76 0.76
C LEU A 173 19.40 15.18 0.03
N ARG A 174 20.33 16.05 -0.39
CA ARG A 174 21.61 15.62 -0.98
C ARG A 174 22.46 14.82 0.00
N ALA A 175 22.53 15.23 1.26
CA ALA A 175 23.24 14.51 2.31
C ALA A 175 22.50 13.22 2.71
N ALA A 176 21.19 13.31 2.91
CA ALA A 176 20.34 12.23 3.36
C ALA A 176 20.20 11.09 2.33
N SER A 177 20.25 11.39 1.03
CA SER A 177 20.19 10.38 -0.05
C SER A 177 21.36 9.38 -0.05
N LEU A 178 22.46 9.73 0.62
CA LEU A 178 23.63 8.85 0.77
C LEU A 178 23.54 7.97 2.02
N THR A 179 22.59 8.24 2.92
CA THR A 179 22.38 7.44 4.12
C THR A 179 21.55 6.22 3.76
N ARG A 180 22.12 5.02 3.87
CA ARG A 180 21.34 3.78 3.76
C ARG A 180 20.52 3.62 5.04
N GLN A 181 19.19 3.58 4.88
CA GLN A 181 18.23 3.20 5.93
C GLN A 181 18.03 1.69 5.90
#